data_AF-B3RV30-F1
#
_entry.id   AF-B3RV30-F1
#
_cell.length_a   1.000
_cell.length_b   1.000
_cell.length_c   1.000
_cell.angle_alpha   90.00
_cell.angle_beta   90.00
_cell.angle_gamma   90.00
#
_symmetry.space_group_name_H-M   'P 1'
#
loop_
_entity.id
_entity.type
_entity.pdbx_description
1 polymer ?
#
loop_
_entity_poly.entity_id
_entity_poly.type
_entity_poly.pdbx_seq_one_letter_code
_entity_poly.pdbx_strand_id
1 'polypeptide(L)'
;MSKTLIKDSVPAFLAKLWKLLNDTETDNIIHWSKDGTTFVVKDQGKFSADILPKYFKHGNFASFVRQLNMYGFHKVFNAERGGLNGRDYWEFSNNNFQRDYPDKLDMVKRKVSKYNCSI
;
A
#
# COMPACT_ATOMS: atom_id res chain seq x y z
N MET A 1 17.82 -17.14 -7.58
CA MET A 1 16.83 -16.05 -7.58
C MET A 1 17.52 -14.79 -7.09
N SER A 2 17.68 -13.79 -7.95
CA SER A 2 18.27 -12.50 -7.59
C SER A 2 17.42 -11.84 -6.50
N LYS A 3 18.03 -11.55 -5.35
CA LYS A 3 17.40 -10.67 -4.35
C LYS A 3 17.15 -9.33 -5.04
N THR A 4 15.89 -8.96 -5.21
CA THR A 4 15.52 -7.61 -5.61
C THR A 4 16.07 -6.64 -4.57
N LEU A 5 17.01 -5.79 -4.96
CA LEU A 5 17.58 -4.76 -4.09
C LEU A 5 16.74 -3.50 -4.21
N ILE A 6 15.92 -3.22 -3.20
CA ILE A 6 15.25 -1.92 -3.07
C ILE A 6 16.33 -0.89 -2.73
N LYS A 7 16.45 0.17 -3.54
CA LYS A 7 17.42 1.25 -3.34
C LYS A 7 17.21 1.94 -1.98
N ASP A 8 18.29 2.31 -1.30
CA ASP A 8 18.25 3.02 -0.01
C ASP A 8 17.52 4.38 -0.07
N SER A 9 17.44 4.97 -1.26
CA SER A 9 16.70 6.21 -1.49
C SER A 9 15.18 6.04 -1.42
N VAL A 10 14.66 4.80 -1.44
CA VAL A 10 13.23 4.53 -1.37
C VAL A 10 12.74 4.76 0.07
N PRO A 11 11.70 5.59 0.28
CA PRO A 11 11.11 5.79 1.58
C PRO A 11 10.75 4.47 2.28
N ALA A 12 11.11 4.36 3.57
CA ALA A 12 10.92 3.14 4.35
C ALA A 12 9.48 2.59 4.34
N PHE A 13 8.47 3.47 4.27
CA PHE A 13 7.07 3.07 4.12
C PHE A 13 6.83 2.24 2.85
N LEU A 14 7.34 2.70 1.70
CA LEU A 14 7.16 2.04 0.41
C LEU A 14 7.92 0.72 0.34
N ALA A 15 9.15 0.69 0.85
CA ALA A 15 9.95 -0.54 0.93
C ALA A 15 9.25 -1.60 1.77
N LYS A 16 8.69 -1.21 2.93
CA LYS A 16 7.91 -2.11 3.80
C LYS A 16 6.61 -2.57 3.17
N LEU A 17 5.87 -1.66 2.51
CA LEU A 17 4.63 -2.01 1.82
C LEU A 17 4.88 -3.01 0.68
N TRP A 18 5.92 -2.79 -0.13
CA TRP A 18 6.29 -3.72 -1.20
C TRP A 18 6.70 -5.09 -0.63
N LYS A 19 7.50 -5.11 0.45
CA LYS A 19 7.85 -6.37 1.13
C LYS A 19 6.62 -7.10 1.66
N LEU A 20 5.72 -6.38 2.34
CA LEU A 20 4.46 -6.92 2.87
C LEU A 20 3.63 -7.56 1.76
N LEU A 21 3.47 -6.88 0.63
CA LEU A 21 2.67 -7.40 -0.49
C LEU A 21 3.31 -8.59 -1.21
N ASN A 22 4.60 -8.84 -1.01
CA ASN A 22 5.30 -10.03 -1.54
C ASN A 22 5.46 -11.13 -0.48
N ASP A 23 4.88 -10.95 0.72
CA ASP A 23 4.81 -11.99 1.74
C ASP A 23 3.53 -12.82 1.56
N THR A 24 3.69 -14.03 1.01
CA THR A 24 2.59 -14.95 0.71
C THR A 24 1.82 -15.40 1.96
N GLU A 25 2.38 -15.28 3.16
CA GLU A 25 1.66 -15.58 4.40
C GLU A 25 0.51 -14.60 4.64
N THR A 26 0.60 -13.40 4.06
CA THR A 26 -0.38 -12.32 4.24
C THR A 26 -1.43 -12.22 3.14
N ASP A 27 -1.33 -13.03 2.07
CA ASP A 27 -2.14 -12.93 0.85
C ASP A 27 -3.65 -13.03 1.08
N ASN A 28 -4.07 -13.69 2.17
CA ASN A 28 -5.47 -13.81 2.54
C ASN A 28 -6.10 -12.47 2.94
N ILE A 29 -5.28 -11.52 3.40
CA ILE A 29 -5.70 -10.22 3.96
C ILE A 29 -5.18 -9.07 3.08
N ILE A 30 -3.92 -9.10 2.64
CA ILE A 30 -3.36 -8.07 1.77
C ILE A 30 -2.57 -8.73 0.65
N HIS A 31 -2.88 -8.39 -0.60
CA HIS A 31 -2.23 -9.01 -1.76
C HIS A 31 -2.26 -8.12 -3.00
N TRP A 32 -1.37 -8.39 -3.94
CA TRP A 32 -1.41 -7.80 -5.28
C TRP A 32 -2.64 -8.27 -6.07
N SER A 33 -3.12 -7.43 -6.99
CA SER A 33 -4.00 -7.90 -8.06
C SER A 33 -3.28 -8.92 -8.93
N LYS A 34 -4.05 -9.67 -9.75
CA LYS A 34 -3.47 -10.73 -10.60
C LYS A 34 -2.40 -10.19 -11.55
N ASP A 35 -2.65 -9.02 -12.13
CA ASP A 35 -1.74 -8.30 -13.03
C ASP A 35 -0.66 -7.48 -12.31
N GLY A 36 -0.70 -7.41 -10.97
CA GLY A 36 0.34 -6.76 -10.16
C GLY A 36 0.36 -5.22 -10.24
N THR A 37 -0.69 -4.60 -10.78
CA THR A 37 -0.79 -3.14 -10.98
C THR A 37 -1.50 -2.43 -9.83
N THR A 38 -2.32 -3.14 -9.07
CA THR A 38 -3.02 -2.66 -7.87
C THR A 38 -2.77 -3.62 -6.71
N PHE A 39 -3.13 -3.21 -5.50
CA PHE A 39 -3.19 -4.12 -4.37
C PHE A 39 -4.48 -3.94 -3.59
N VAL A 40 -4.83 -4.99 -2.86
CA VAL A 40 -6.09 -5.14 -2.17
C VAL A 40 -5.83 -5.40 -0.70
N VAL A 41 -6.58 -4.73 0.17
CA VAL A 41 -6.72 -5.06 1.59
C VAL A 41 -8.14 -5.56 1.81
N LYS A 42 -8.25 -6.79 2.33
CA LYS A 42 -9.48 -7.43 2.81
C LYS A 42 -9.52 -7.35 4.33
N ASP A 43 -10.72 -7.37 4.91
CA ASP A 43 -10.93 -7.43 6.38
C ASP A 43 -10.08 -6.39 7.13
N GLN A 44 -10.55 -5.14 7.14
CA GLN A 44 -9.85 -4.02 7.75
C GLN A 44 -9.49 -4.30 9.22
N GLY A 45 -10.36 -5.01 9.94
CA GLY A 45 -10.15 -5.37 11.34
C GLY A 45 -8.93 -6.26 11.53
N LYS A 46 -8.86 -7.39 10.83
CA LYS A 46 -7.70 -8.29 10.89
C LYS A 46 -6.43 -7.66 10.37
N PHE A 47 -6.50 -6.89 9.28
CA PHE A 47 -5.33 -6.16 8.78
C PHE A 47 -4.76 -5.21 9.85
N SER A 48 -5.64 -4.51 10.56
CA SER A 48 -5.28 -3.55 11.62
C SER A 48 -4.70 -4.22 12.86
N ALA A 49 -5.26 -5.35 13.28
CA ALA A 49 -4.84 -6.07 14.49
C ALA A 49 -3.59 -6.92 14.27
N ASP A 50 -3.53 -7.66 13.16
CA ASP A 50 -2.59 -8.78 13.02
C ASP A 50 -1.41 -8.45 12.10
N ILE A 51 -1.59 -7.57 11.12
CA ILE A 51 -0.58 -7.29 10.08
C ILE A 51 0.11 -5.96 10.33
N LEU A 52 -0.65 -4.88 10.53
CA LEU A 52 -0.07 -3.54 10.69
C LEU A 52 0.98 -3.48 11.82
N PRO A 53 0.77 -4.05 13.03
CA PRO A 53 1.77 -4.02 14.10
C PRO A 53 3.07 -4.80 13.80
N LYS A 54 3.02 -5.80 12.89
CA LYS A 54 4.20 -6.59 12.50
C LYS A 54 5.11 -5.82 11.55
N TYR A 55 4.53 -5.00 10.66
CA TYR A 55 5.24 -4.28 9.62
C TYR A 55 5.47 -2.80 9.95
N PHE A 56 4.55 -2.21 10.70
CA PHE A 56 4.49 -0.80 11.09
C PHE A 56 4.33 -0.68 12.61
N LYS A 57 4.69 0.47 13.19
CA LYS A 57 4.70 0.67 14.65
C LYS A 57 3.32 1.00 15.25
N HIS A 58 2.22 0.64 14.57
CA HIS A 58 0.85 0.90 15.02
C HIS A 58 -0.14 -0.03 14.30
N GLY A 59 -1.32 -0.26 14.87
CA GLY A 59 -2.43 -0.97 14.23
C GLY A 59 -3.43 -0.07 13.50
N ASN A 60 -3.17 1.24 13.35
CA ASN A 60 -4.15 2.19 12.84
C ASN A 60 -4.24 2.19 11.28
N PHE A 61 -5.37 1.71 10.74
CA PHE A 61 -5.64 1.72 9.30
C PHE A 61 -5.69 3.12 8.68
N ALA A 62 -6.26 4.11 9.37
CA ALA A 62 -6.33 5.48 8.86
C ALA A 62 -4.93 6.09 8.69
N SER A 63 -4.00 5.78 9.60
CA SER A 63 -2.59 6.18 9.47
C SER A 63 -1.91 5.52 8.27
N PHE A 64 -2.22 4.24 8.01
CA PHE A 64 -1.75 3.53 6.82
C PHE A 64 -2.29 4.17 5.53
N VAL A 65 -3.60 4.43 5.46
CA VAL A 65 -4.23 5.12 4.32
C VAL A 65 -3.68 6.54 4.13
N ARG A 66 -3.38 7.26 5.22
CA ARG A 66 -2.74 8.57 5.15
C ARG A 66 -1.38 8.50 4.47
N GLN A 67 -0.54 7.52 4.83
CA GLN A 67 0.74 7.31 4.16
C GLN A 67 0.55 7.01 2.67
N LEU A 68 -0.38 6.12 2.31
CA LEU A 68 -0.75 5.87 0.91
C LEU A 68 -1.11 7.17 0.16
N ASN A 69 -2.01 7.97 0.71
CA ASN A 69 -2.43 9.24 0.10
C ASN A 69 -1.25 10.21 -0.09
N MET A 70 -0.34 10.28 0.89
CA MET A 70 0.86 11.11 0.82
C MET A 70 1.84 10.66 -0.27
N TYR A 71 1.82 9.39 -0.67
CA TYR A 71 2.60 8.86 -1.80
C TYR A 71 1.81 8.80 -3.11
N GLY A 72 0.60 9.39 -3.14
CA GLY A 72 -0.21 9.46 -4.35
C GLY A 72 -0.85 8.15 -4.77
N PHE A 73 -1.05 7.23 -3.82
CA PHE A 73 -1.98 6.13 -4.05
C PHE A 73 -3.41 6.65 -4.07
N HIS A 74 -4.25 6.02 -4.88
CA HIS A 74 -5.65 6.34 -5.01
C HIS A 74 -6.49 5.07 -4.82
N LYS A 75 -7.63 5.20 -4.12
CA LYS A 75 -8.57 4.09 -3.97
C LYS A 75 -9.23 3.80 -5.32
N VAL A 76 -9.18 2.55 -5.76
CA VAL A 76 -9.89 2.10 -6.96
C VAL A 76 -11.37 1.94 -6.61
N PHE A 77 -12.23 2.62 -7.35
CA PHE A 77 -13.68 2.52 -7.17
C PHE A 77 -14.22 1.43 -8.10
N ASN A 78 -14.80 0.38 -7.54
CA ASN A 78 -15.35 -0.72 -8.33
C ASN A 78 -16.87 -0.71 -8.19
N ALA A 79 -17.56 -0.10 -9.17
CA ALA A 79 -19.01 0.09 -9.16
C ALA A 79 -19.77 -1.24 -9.05
N GLU A 80 -19.24 -2.30 -9.65
CA GLU A 80 -19.81 -3.65 -9.66
C GLU A 80 -19.73 -4.37 -8.29
N ARG A 81 -18.85 -3.90 -7.39
CA ARG A 81 -18.65 -4.52 -6.07
C ARG A 81 -19.40 -3.82 -4.95
N GLY A 82 -20.28 -2.87 -5.28
CA GLY A 82 -21.07 -2.06 -4.34
C GLY A 82 -22.11 -2.79 -3.48
N GLY A 83 -22.03 -4.12 -3.34
CA GLY A 83 -22.82 -4.89 -2.39
C GLY A 83 -22.18 -4.97 -0.99
N LEU A 84 -22.78 -5.76 -0.08
CA LEU A 84 -22.40 -5.92 1.33
C LEU A 84 -20.89 -6.16 1.60
N ASN A 85 -20.15 -6.66 0.60
CA ASN A 85 -18.71 -6.93 0.64
C ASN A 85 -17.81 -5.71 0.36
N GLY A 86 -18.36 -4.57 -0.06
CA GLY A 86 -17.58 -3.38 -0.41
C GLY A 86 -16.96 -2.63 0.78
N ARG A 87 -17.44 -2.89 2.01
CA ARG A 87 -16.93 -2.21 3.22
C ARG A 87 -15.56 -2.73 3.66
N ASP A 88 -15.32 -4.02 3.48
CA ASP A 88 -14.09 -4.69 3.90
C ASP A 88 -13.13 -4.96 2.75
N TYR A 89 -13.34 -4.33 1.59
CA TYR A 89 -12.50 -4.49 0.40
C TYR A 89 -11.95 -3.13 -0.04
N TRP A 90 -10.64 -2.94 0.11
CA TRP A 90 -9.96 -1.69 -0.18
C TRP A 90 -8.86 -1.92 -1.22
N GLU A 91 -9.11 -1.46 -2.43
CA GLU A 91 -8.14 -1.57 -3.52
C GLU A 91 -7.47 -0.22 -3.77
N PHE A 92 -6.15 -0.24 -3.95
CA PHE A 92 -5.33 0.95 -4.17
C PHE A 92 -4.42 0.78 -5.39
N SER A 93 -4.21 1.88 -6.10
CA SER A 93 -3.35 1.94 -7.28
C SER A 93 -2.35 3.09 -7.19
N ASN A 94 -1.18 2.89 -7.79
CA ASN A 94 -0.20 3.92 -8.10
C ASN A 94 0.62 3.44 -9.30
N ASN A 95 0.73 4.26 -10.35
CA ASN A 95 1.37 3.88 -11.61
C ASN A 95 2.84 3.43 -11.46
N ASN A 96 3.53 3.90 -10.41
CA ASN A 96 4.93 3.60 -10.13
C ASN A 96 5.12 2.54 -9.04
N PHE A 97 4.03 1.95 -8.52
CA PHE A 97 4.07 0.90 -7.52
C PHE A 97 3.46 -0.39 -8.09
N GLN A 98 4.31 -1.24 -8.66
CA GLN A 98 3.91 -2.46 -9.36
C GLN A 98 4.74 -3.64 -8.84
N ARG A 99 4.11 -4.83 -8.73
CA ARG A 99 4.76 -6.04 -8.19
C ARG A 99 6.08 -6.36 -8.88
N ASP A 100 6.03 -6.42 -10.20
CA ASP A 100 7.11 -6.96 -11.04
C ASP A 100 8.12 -5.87 -11.47
N TYR A 101 7.92 -4.61 -11.04
CA TYR A 101 8.79 -3.47 -11.38
C TYR A 101 9.26 -2.70 -10.12
N PRO A 102 10.05 -3.35 -9.25
CA PRO A 102 10.54 -2.76 -8.00
C PRO A 102 11.41 -1.51 -8.22
N ASP A 103 12.06 -1.38 -9.38
CA ASP A 103 12.86 -0.20 -9.70
C ASP A 103 12.00 1.07 -9.78
N LYS A 104 10.71 0.96 -10.15
CA LYS A 104 9.78 2.12 -10.21
C LYS A 104 9.45 2.71 -8.84
N LEU A 105 9.75 2.00 -7.74
CA LEU A 105 9.50 2.48 -6.38
C LEU A 105 10.21 3.83 -6.12
N ASP A 106 11.35 4.07 -6.76
CA ASP A 106 12.08 5.34 -6.63
C ASP A 106 11.34 6.53 -7.25
N MET A 107 10.41 6.29 -8.17
CA MET A 107 9.56 7.29 -8.82
C MET A 107 8.32 7.65 -7.99
N VAL A 108 8.02 6.87 -6.94
CA VAL A 108 6.92 7.18 -6.01
C VAL A 108 7.38 8.27 -5.04
N LYS A 109 7.05 9.53 -5.35
CA LYS A 109 7.44 10.69 -4.53
C LYS A 109 6.35 11.06 -3.53
N ARG A 110 6.79 11.42 -2.33
CA ARG A 110 5.91 11.99 -1.30
C ARG A 110 5.40 13.35 -1.76
N LYS A 111 4.08 13.54 -1.77
CA LYS A 111 3.44 14.83 -1.95
C LYS A 111 3.82 15.73 -0.78
N VAL A 112 4.49 16.85 -1.08
CA VAL A 112 4.79 17.88 -0.09
C VAL A 112 3.47 18.60 0.22
N SER A 113 3.14 18.73 1.51
CA SER A 113 1.98 19.50 1.94
C SER A 113 2.14 20.94 1.46
N LYS A 114 1.14 21.51 0.78
CA LYS A 114 1.13 22.95 0.44
C LYS A 114 0.92 23.86 1.66
N TYR A 115 0.82 23.31 2.87
CA TYR A 115 0.66 24.06 4.13
C TYR A 115 1.94 24.13 4.97
N ASN A 116 3.08 24.40 4.33
CA ASN A 116 4.25 24.88 5.06
C ASN A 116 4.20 26.41 5.08
N CYS A 117 3.73 26.95 6.20
CA CYS A 117 3.91 28.31 6.74
C CYS A 117 4.27 29.41 5.74
N SER A 118 3.29 30.25 5.41
CA SER A 118 3.57 31.68 5.28
C SER A 118 3.88 32.21 6.68
N ILE A 119 5.14 32.53 6.95
CA ILE A 119 5.53 33.41 8.06
C ILE A 119 5.32 34.85 7.58
#